data_AF-A0A271M3S4-F1
#
_entry.id   AF-A0A271M3S4-F1
#
_cell.length_a   1.000
_cell.length_b   1.000
_cell.length_c   1.000
_cell.angle_alpha   90.00
_cell.angle_beta   90.00
_cell.angle_gamma   90.00
#
_symmetry.space_group_name_H-M   'P 1'
#
loop_
_entity.id
_entity.type
_entity.pdbx_description
1 polymer ?
#
loop_
_entity_poly.entity_id
_entity_poly.type
_entity_poly.pdbx_seq_one_letter_code
_entity_poly.pdbx_strand_id
1 'polypeptide(L)'
;MKIENLEVGQVCKSYKHMCEVLGEKVKGGDSKKAQLKMWEEHFTWSKEGHKFVIKEIVHNTQQRKVVNGGKQIGYTELIENLLLDLMARKGKKEELFMSKGILLKALRMVSVKYGDFNRKRNQLSKKTEIDVNTIHDFYERVDEMLKGNLNTALKNLSNRNIIHFQDNVMTVAEIIHENVNENGDVKIHVSVEKDSYGDERKVIRTHNQTLYNHRKATKEEVKEIKRISYRVLEELGFKGKNPNTLRFSHPEVYKKYDSLVKSELLKKYNIDFFYTSYEIWFNEDIIEDVIKDRGYELTKDDREITNKLLNESVIGNINKNAIKRHNKARKEVKGGFGNKGLSDKVIMRSSEDYVECYKKLSESVVCINRKY
;
A
#
# COMPACT_ATOMS: atom_id res chain seq x y z
N MET A 1 16.26 32.00 0.23
CA MET A 1 14.95 32.62 0.04
C MET A 1 14.12 32.59 1.31
N LYS A 2 13.61 33.75 1.75
CA LYS A 2 12.76 33.95 2.93
C LYS A 2 11.29 34.07 2.52
N ILE A 3 10.59 32.93 2.39
CA ILE A 3 9.19 32.89 1.93
C ILE A 3 8.25 33.42 3.02
N GLU A 4 8.66 33.29 4.28
CA GLU A 4 7.98 33.82 5.46
C GLU A 4 7.74 35.34 5.42
N ASN A 5 8.44 36.07 4.54
CA ASN A 5 8.27 37.51 4.34
C ASN A 5 7.19 37.85 3.30
N LEU A 6 6.54 36.85 2.70
CA LEU A 6 5.47 37.03 1.73
C LEU A 6 4.09 36.84 2.35
N GLU A 7 3.14 37.67 1.93
CA GLU A 7 1.71 37.54 2.24
C GLU A 7 0.87 37.39 0.96
N VAL A 8 -0.21 36.61 1.03
CA VAL A 8 -1.16 36.49 -0.09
C VAL A 8 -1.81 37.85 -0.35
N GLY A 9 -1.80 38.30 -1.62
CA GLY A 9 -2.26 39.63 -2.02
C GLY A 9 -1.18 40.72 -1.98
N GLN A 10 0.04 40.41 -1.50
CA GLN A 10 1.13 41.40 -1.44
C GLN A 10 1.56 41.85 -2.84
N VAL A 11 1.81 43.16 -2.98
CA VAL A 11 2.21 43.80 -4.24
C VAL A 11 3.69 44.17 -4.21
N CYS A 12 4.52 43.39 -4.91
CA CYS A 12 5.93 43.71 -5.12
C CYS A 12 6.08 44.61 -6.35
N LYS A 13 6.37 45.90 -6.10
CA LYS A 13 6.53 46.97 -7.12
C LYS A 13 7.48 46.67 -8.28
N SER A 14 8.47 45.79 -8.09
CA SER A 14 9.42 45.38 -9.13
C SER A 14 10.11 44.06 -8.78
N TYR A 15 10.82 43.46 -9.73
CA TYR A 15 11.67 42.28 -9.48
C TYR A 15 12.75 42.55 -8.42
N LYS A 16 13.34 43.75 -8.39
CA LYS A 16 14.33 44.12 -7.35
C LYS A 16 13.71 44.13 -5.96
N HIS A 17 12.51 44.71 -5.86
CA HIS A 17 11.75 44.74 -4.60
C HIS A 17 11.34 43.33 -4.16
N MET A 18 10.99 42.45 -5.10
CA MET A 18 10.71 41.04 -4.76
C MET A 18 11.96 40.30 -4.26
N CYS A 19 13.13 40.52 -4.88
CA CYS A 19 14.40 39.97 -4.38
C CYS A 19 14.70 40.46 -2.96
N GLU A 20 14.47 41.73 -2.65
CA GLU A 20 14.69 42.31 -1.32
C GLU A 20 13.81 41.66 -0.25
N VAL A 21 12.50 41.56 -0.51
CA VAL A 21 11.53 40.90 0.39
C VAL A 21 11.95 39.45 0.67
N LEU A 22 12.39 38.74 -0.38
CA LEU A 22 12.81 37.34 -0.31
C LEU A 22 14.23 37.13 0.21
N GLY A 23 15.00 38.20 0.48
CA GLY A 23 16.40 38.11 0.90
C GLY A 23 17.33 37.51 -0.16
N GLU A 24 17.01 37.67 -1.44
CA GLU A 24 17.72 37.11 -2.58
C GLU A 24 18.55 38.18 -3.32
N LYS A 25 19.65 37.77 -3.97
CA LYS A 25 20.43 38.68 -4.81
C LYS A 25 19.71 38.96 -6.13
N VAL A 26 19.77 40.22 -6.59
CA VAL A 26 19.25 40.64 -7.90
C VAL A 26 20.13 40.06 -9.01
N LYS A 27 19.54 39.32 -9.95
CA LYS A 27 20.24 38.70 -11.09
C LYS A 27 19.78 39.29 -12.43
N GLY A 28 20.58 39.05 -13.48
CA GLY A 28 20.30 39.45 -14.86
C GLY A 28 20.23 38.27 -15.83
N GLY A 29 19.81 38.52 -17.07
CA GLY A 29 19.84 37.54 -18.17
C GLY A 29 19.12 36.22 -17.87
N ASP A 30 19.74 35.09 -18.22
CA ASP A 30 19.17 33.75 -18.00
C ASP A 30 19.15 33.34 -16.53
N SER A 31 20.06 33.88 -15.72
CA SER A 31 20.05 33.67 -14.27
C SER A 31 18.80 34.27 -13.60
N LYS A 32 18.31 35.40 -14.12
CA LYS A 32 17.02 35.96 -13.68
C LYS A 32 15.84 35.07 -14.06
N LYS A 33 15.83 34.52 -15.28
CA LYS A 33 14.77 33.60 -15.72
C LYS A 33 14.74 32.33 -14.86
N ALA A 34 15.91 31.77 -14.55
CA ALA A 34 16.04 30.62 -13.66
C ALA A 34 15.54 30.92 -12.24
N GLN A 35 15.86 32.11 -11.70
CA GLN A 35 15.40 32.52 -10.37
C GLN A 35 13.87 32.73 -10.33
N LEU A 36 13.29 33.32 -11.38
CA LEU A 36 11.82 33.41 -11.49
C LEU A 36 11.20 32.01 -11.52
N LYS A 37 11.70 31.11 -12.36
CA LYS A 37 11.19 29.72 -12.40
C LYS A 37 11.30 29.00 -11.06
N MET A 38 12.37 29.24 -10.30
CA MET A 38 12.54 28.71 -8.95
C MET A 38 11.45 29.23 -8.00
N TRP A 39 11.06 30.51 -8.10
CA TRP A 39 10.00 31.08 -7.26
C TRP A 39 8.62 30.47 -7.54
N GLU A 40 8.34 30.05 -8.78
CA GLU A 40 7.07 29.37 -9.15
C GLU A 40 6.89 28.05 -8.37
N GLU A 41 7.96 27.45 -7.85
CA GLU A 41 7.90 26.25 -7.00
C GLU A 41 7.40 26.56 -5.57
N HIS A 42 7.34 27.84 -5.18
CA HIS A 42 7.09 28.28 -3.80
C HIS A 42 5.86 29.18 -3.64
N PHE A 43 5.52 29.97 -4.66
CA PHE A 43 4.33 30.81 -4.66
C PHE A 43 3.94 31.17 -6.10
N THR A 44 2.67 31.49 -6.33
CA THR A 44 2.17 31.94 -7.62
C THR A 44 1.96 33.46 -7.61
N TRP A 45 2.12 34.11 -8.77
CA TRP A 45 1.89 35.55 -8.91
C TRP A 45 1.27 35.91 -10.25
N SER A 46 0.55 37.03 -10.32
CA SER A 46 0.27 37.73 -11.58
C SER A 46 1.24 38.88 -11.78
N LYS A 47 1.54 39.15 -13.05
CA LYS A 47 2.29 40.33 -13.45
C LYS A 47 1.32 41.41 -13.93
N GLU A 48 1.34 42.55 -13.27
CA GLU A 48 0.54 43.73 -13.62
C GLU A 48 1.51 44.87 -13.96
N GLY A 49 1.80 45.03 -15.26
CA GLY A 49 2.86 45.91 -15.74
C GLY A 49 4.23 45.48 -15.22
N HIS A 50 4.85 46.29 -14.36
CA HIS A 50 6.13 45.97 -13.70
C HIS A 50 5.99 45.36 -12.31
N LYS A 51 4.76 45.26 -11.79
CA LYS A 51 4.44 44.78 -10.45
C LYS A 51 4.15 43.27 -10.47
N PHE A 52 4.41 42.64 -9.34
CA PHE A 52 4.09 41.24 -9.06
C PHE A 52 3.06 41.21 -7.92
N VAL A 53 1.95 40.52 -8.12
CA VAL A 53 0.89 40.34 -7.13
C VAL A 53 0.87 38.88 -6.70
N ILE A 54 1.17 38.60 -5.43
CA ILE A 54 1.23 37.24 -4.89
C ILE A 54 -0.19 36.68 -4.77
N LYS A 55 -0.45 35.53 -5.39
CA LYS A 55 -1.79 34.89 -5.41
C LYS A 55 -1.93 33.76 -4.40
N GLU A 56 -0.90 32.94 -4.28
CA GLU A 56 -0.91 31.77 -3.40
C GLU A 56 0.52 31.50 -2.92
N ILE A 57 0.67 31.18 -1.64
CA ILE A 57 1.97 30.82 -1.04
C ILE A 57 1.92 29.33 -0.66
N VAL A 58 2.83 28.55 -1.22
CA VAL A 58 2.94 27.12 -0.94
C VAL A 58 3.73 26.94 0.35
N HIS A 59 3.03 26.81 1.48
CA HIS A 59 3.62 26.47 2.79
C HIS A 59 4.00 24.98 2.82
N ASN A 60 5.00 24.58 2.06
CA ASN A 60 5.53 23.23 2.12
C ASN A 60 7.04 23.30 2.35
N THR A 61 7.40 23.09 3.63
CA THR A 61 8.77 22.93 4.09
C THR A 61 9.45 21.83 3.28
N GLN A 62 10.47 22.22 2.53
CA GLN A 62 11.48 21.35 1.92
C GLN A 62 10.92 20.14 1.15
N GLN A 63 10.53 20.36 -0.11
CA GLN A 63 10.78 19.31 -1.10
C GLN A 63 12.29 19.20 -1.29
N ARG A 64 12.99 18.50 -0.38
CA ARG A 64 14.21 17.81 -0.80
C ARG A 64 13.73 16.83 -1.87
N LYS A 65 13.89 17.18 -3.14
CA LYS A 65 13.91 16.19 -4.20
C LYS A 65 14.96 15.19 -3.71
N VAL A 66 14.56 13.99 -3.31
CA VAL A 66 15.55 12.97 -2.95
C VAL A 66 16.18 12.61 -4.28
N VAL A 67 17.37 13.16 -4.51
CA VAL A 67 18.07 13.08 -5.78
C VAL A 67 19.27 12.18 -5.56
N ASN A 68 19.34 11.06 -6.29
CA ASN A 68 20.56 10.27 -6.36
C ASN A 68 21.39 10.82 -7.54
N GLY A 69 22.44 11.61 -7.24
CA GLY A 69 23.37 12.13 -8.25
C GLY A 69 22.75 13.00 -9.36
N GLY A 70 21.72 13.80 -9.08
CA GLY A 70 21.05 14.65 -10.08
C GLY A 70 19.78 14.06 -10.72
N LYS A 71 19.48 12.77 -10.50
CA LYS A 71 18.29 12.08 -11.06
C LYS A 71 17.17 11.93 -10.03
N GLN A 72 15.93 12.14 -10.46
CA GLN A 72 14.74 11.85 -9.66
C GLN A 72 14.73 10.35 -9.29
N ILE A 73 14.66 10.06 -7.99
CA ILE A 73 14.60 8.67 -7.50
C ILE A 73 13.41 7.95 -8.11
N GLY A 74 13.67 6.77 -8.65
CA GLY A 74 12.65 5.92 -9.23
C GLY A 74 11.71 5.37 -8.16
N TYR A 75 10.44 5.16 -8.50
CA TYR A 75 9.46 4.55 -7.60
C TYR A 75 9.93 3.23 -6.97
N THR A 76 10.64 2.37 -7.73
CA THR A 76 11.22 1.12 -7.21
C THR A 76 12.32 1.38 -6.18
N GLU A 77 13.15 2.40 -6.39
CA GLU A 77 14.24 2.78 -5.50
C GLU A 77 13.71 3.34 -4.17
N LEU A 78 12.56 4.04 -4.18
CA LEU A 78 11.86 4.43 -2.95
C LEU A 78 11.44 3.21 -2.11
N ILE A 79 10.93 2.15 -2.76
CA ILE A 79 10.56 0.91 -2.08
C ILE A 79 11.79 0.24 -1.49
N GLU A 80 12.88 0.14 -2.26
CA GLU A 80 14.14 -0.43 -1.79
C GLU A 80 14.69 0.32 -0.57
N ASN A 81 14.67 1.65 -0.59
CA ASN A 81 15.13 2.47 0.53
C ASN A 81 14.32 2.22 1.81
N LEU A 82 12.99 2.11 1.71
CA LEU A 82 12.14 1.80 2.86
C LEU A 82 12.31 0.35 3.34
N LEU A 83 12.61 -0.59 2.44
CA LEU A 83 12.96 -1.96 2.81
C LEU A 83 14.27 -2.01 3.60
N LEU A 84 15.31 -1.31 3.13
CA LEU A 84 16.59 -1.18 3.84
C LEU A 84 16.41 -0.55 5.23
N ASP A 85 15.65 0.53 5.33
CA ASP A 85 15.30 1.15 6.62
C ASP A 85 14.51 0.22 7.54
N LEU A 86 13.58 -0.57 6.99
CA LEU A 86 12.84 -1.57 7.77
C LEU A 86 13.79 -2.64 8.33
N MET A 87 14.76 -3.09 7.53
CA MET A 87 15.76 -4.09 7.92
C MET A 87 16.74 -3.53 8.97
N ALA A 88 17.29 -2.34 8.75
CA ALA A 88 18.19 -1.67 9.70
C ALA A 88 17.52 -1.49 11.08
N ARG A 89 16.22 -1.14 11.11
CA ARG A 89 15.46 -1.00 12.37
C ARG A 89 15.19 -2.30 13.10
N LYS A 90 15.39 -3.47 12.48
CA LYS A 90 15.29 -4.76 13.17
C LYS A 90 16.54 -5.08 13.99
N GLY A 91 17.65 -4.38 13.75
CA GLY A 91 18.96 -4.65 14.35
C GLY A 91 19.41 -6.09 14.05
N LYS A 92 20.04 -6.72 15.04
CA LYS A 92 20.55 -8.12 15.03
C LYS A 92 19.57 -9.23 14.59
N LYS A 93 18.30 -8.94 14.32
CA LYS A 93 17.36 -9.91 13.74
C LYS A 93 17.53 -9.91 12.22
N GLU A 94 18.40 -10.77 11.73
CA GLU A 94 18.77 -10.99 10.32
C GLU A 94 17.67 -11.67 9.46
N GLU A 95 16.43 -11.65 9.94
CA GLU A 95 15.29 -12.27 9.25
C GLU A 95 14.01 -11.45 9.38
N LEU A 96 13.31 -11.30 8.26
CA LEU A 96 11.93 -10.80 8.19
C LEU A 96 11.00 -11.87 7.61
N PHE A 97 10.07 -12.36 8.43
CA PHE A 97 8.99 -13.24 8.01
C PHE A 97 7.64 -12.52 8.08
N MET A 98 7.06 -12.15 6.93
CA MET A 98 5.86 -11.30 6.87
C MET A 98 4.98 -11.63 5.66
N SER A 99 3.66 -11.56 5.82
CA SER A 99 2.75 -11.65 4.68
C SER A 99 2.92 -10.45 3.75
N LYS A 100 2.61 -10.62 2.45
CA LYS A 100 2.71 -9.54 1.44
C LYS A 100 1.93 -8.30 1.87
N GLY A 101 0.73 -8.48 2.42
CA GLY A 101 -0.11 -7.39 2.89
C GLY A 101 0.44 -6.69 4.13
N ILE A 102 1.09 -7.42 5.05
CA ILE A 102 1.73 -6.81 6.22
C ILE A 102 2.95 -6.00 5.78
N LEU A 103 3.76 -6.51 4.84
CA LEU A 103 4.92 -5.78 4.33
C LEU A 103 4.50 -4.49 3.61
N LEU A 104 3.46 -4.53 2.76
CA LEU A 104 2.90 -3.31 2.14
C LEU A 104 2.44 -2.26 3.17
N LYS A 105 1.87 -2.70 4.31
CA LYS A 105 1.50 -1.81 5.42
C LYS A 105 2.73 -1.27 6.16
N ALA A 106 3.74 -2.10 6.40
CA ALA A 106 4.98 -1.71 7.06
C ALA A 106 5.73 -0.62 6.27
N LEU A 107 5.66 -0.69 4.94
CA LEU A 107 6.19 0.33 4.01
C LEU A 107 5.21 1.49 3.75
N ARG A 108 4.07 1.55 4.45
CA ARG A 108 3.00 2.55 4.32
C ARG A 108 2.49 2.80 2.89
N MET A 109 2.65 1.81 2.01
CA MET A 109 2.16 1.84 0.62
C MET A 109 0.64 1.71 0.53
N VAL A 110 0.03 1.11 1.56
CA VAL A 110 -1.42 0.97 1.71
C VAL A 110 -1.84 1.40 3.11
N SER A 111 -3.08 1.86 3.23
CA SER A 111 -3.65 2.21 4.53
C SER A 111 -3.83 0.98 5.42
N VAL A 112 -3.89 1.22 6.73
CA VAL A 112 -4.16 0.16 7.73
C VAL A 112 -5.48 -0.54 7.43
N LYS A 113 -6.50 0.22 6.97
CA LYS A 113 -7.85 -0.23 6.63
C LYS A 113 -7.96 -0.89 5.25
N TYR A 114 -6.90 -0.91 4.46
CA TYR A 114 -6.90 -1.47 3.10
C TYR A 114 -7.44 -2.90 3.04
N GLY A 115 -6.94 -3.76 3.95
CA GLY A 115 -7.39 -5.15 4.03
C GLY A 115 -8.87 -5.29 4.41
N ASP A 116 -9.39 -4.39 5.24
CA ASP A 116 -10.79 -4.44 5.68
C ASP A 116 -11.74 -4.00 4.57
N PHE A 117 -11.38 -2.95 3.84
CA PHE A 117 -12.12 -2.52 2.67
C PHE A 117 -12.10 -3.58 1.56
N ASN A 118 -10.97 -4.27 1.37
CA ASN A 118 -10.85 -5.36 0.41
C ASN A 118 -11.75 -6.57 0.77
N ARG A 119 -11.96 -6.85 2.06
CA ARG A 119 -12.87 -7.92 2.52
C ARG A 119 -14.34 -7.50 2.45
N LYS A 120 -14.63 -6.22 2.64
CA LYS A 120 -15.99 -5.67 2.73
C LYS A 120 -16.41 -4.90 1.47
N ARG A 121 -16.06 -5.41 0.27
CA ARG A 121 -16.31 -4.73 -1.03
C ARG A 121 -17.77 -4.33 -1.25
N ASN A 122 -18.73 -5.17 -0.86
CA ASN A 122 -20.16 -4.85 -0.95
C ASN A 122 -20.54 -3.64 -0.06
N GLN A 123 -19.99 -3.55 1.14
CA GLN A 123 -20.23 -2.41 2.04
C GLN A 123 -19.54 -1.15 1.51
N LEU A 124 -18.34 -1.30 0.96
CA LEU A 124 -17.62 -0.20 0.32
C LEU A 124 -18.42 0.36 -0.87
N SER A 125 -18.94 -0.51 -1.74
CA SER A 125 -19.79 -0.15 -2.89
C SER A 125 -20.97 0.72 -2.47
N LYS A 126 -21.72 0.29 -1.45
CA LYS A 126 -22.84 1.06 -0.91
C LYS A 126 -22.42 2.42 -0.35
N LYS A 127 -21.27 2.48 0.33
CA LYS A 127 -20.79 3.72 0.97
C LYS A 127 -20.23 4.73 -0.03
N THR A 128 -19.58 4.27 -1.09
CA THR A 128 -18.93 5.13 -2.08
C THR A 128 -19.79 5.39 -3.30
N GLU A 129 -20.94 4.72 -3.42
CA GLU A 129 -21.79 4.72 -4.63
C GLU A 129 -21.01 4.30 -5.89
N ILE A 130 -20.03 3.41 -5.71
CA ILE A 130 -19.24 2.86 -6.83
C ILE A 130 -19.71 1.44 -7.07
N ASP A 131 -19.92 1.10 -8.34
CA ASP A 131 -20.28 -0.26 -8.74
C ASP A 131 -19.31 -1.30 -8.14
N VAL A 132 -19.89 -2.40 -7.65
CA VAL A 132 -19.15 -3.44 -6.95
C VAL A 132 -18.13 -4.10 -7.88
N ASN A 133 -18.44 -4.30 -9.16
CA ASN A 133 -17.50 -4.89 -10.12
C ASN A 133 -16.30 -3.97 -10.37
N THR A 134 -16.51 -2.65 -10.38
CA THR A 134 -15.44 -1.66 -10.45
C THR A 134 -14.53 -1.73 -9.23
N ILE A 135 -15.10 -1.92 -8.03
CA ILE A 135 -14.31 -2.15 -6.80
C ILE A 135 -13.55 -3.48 -6.88
N HIS A 136 -14.16 -4.54 -7.39
CA HIS A 136 -13.48 -5.83 -7.58
C HIS A 136 -12.28 -5.70 -8.54
N ASP A 137 -12.47 -5.04 -9.69
CA ASP A 137 -11.41 -4.75 -10.65
C ASP A 137 -10.31 -3.90 -10.02
N PHE A 138 -10.67 -2.85 -9.27
CA PHE A 138 -9.73 -1.98 -8.57
C PHE A 138 -8.81 -2.79 -7.64
N TYR A 139 -9.37 -3.56 -6.70
CA TYR A 139 -8.55 -4.30 -5.74
C TYR A 139 -7.71 -5.40 -6.41
N GLU A 140 -8.25 -6.10 -7.41
CA GLU A 140 -7.50 -7.09 -8.21
C GLU A 140 -6.24 -6.45 -8.82
N ARG A 141 -6.42 -5.33 -9.53
CA ARG A 141 -5.33 -4.67 -10.26
C ARG A 141 -4.34 -3.96 -9.36
N VAL A 142 -4.82 -3.32 -8.30
CA VAL A 142 -3.96 -2.62 -7.35
C VAL A 142 -3.15 -3.62 -6.53
N ASP A 143 -3.75 -4.73 -6.06
CA ASP A 143 -3.00 -5.79 -5.36
C ASP A 143 -1.91 -6.41 -6.26
N GLU A 144 -2.24 -6.72 -7.52
CA GLU A 144 -1.27 -7.23 -8.51
C GLU A 144 -0.11 -6.26 -8.71
N MET A 145 -0.42 -4.98 -8.93
CA MET A 145 0.58 -3.95 -9.14
C MET A 145 1.49 -3.76 -7.92
N LEU A 146 0.91 -3.60 -6.73
CA LEU A 146 1.66 -3.38 -5.50
C LEU A 146 2.58 -4.57 -5.17
N LYS A 147 2.07 -5.80 -5.29
CA LYS A 147 2.86 -7.02 -5.07
C LYS A 147 3.96 -7.16 -6.12
N GLY A 148 3.68 -6.85 -7.39
CA GLY A 148 4.67 -6.89 -8.47
C GLY A 148 5.81 -5.89 -8.24
N ASN A 149 5.48 -4.69 -7.77
CA ASN A 149 6.45 -3.65 -7.45
C ASN A 149 7.32 -4.02 -6.26
N LEU A 150 6.71 -4.52 -5.19
CA LEU A 150 7.42 -5.02 -4.01
C LEU A 150 8.37 -6.17 -4.37
N ASN A 151 7.91 -7.13 -5.17
CA ASN A 151 8.73 -8.24 -5.62
C ASN A 151 9.90 -7.77 -6.49
N THR A 152 9.69 -6.77 -7.34
CA THR A 152 10.77 -6.16 -8.15
C THR A 152 11.84 -5.54 -7.27
N ALA A 153 11.44 -4.76 -6.25
CA ALA A 153 12.39 -4.15 -5.32
C ALA A 153 13.21 -5.21 -4.55
N LEU A 154 12.56 -6.26 -4.05
CA LEU A 154 13.26 -7.38 -3.38
C LEU A 154 14.21 -8.11 -4.34
N LYS A 155 13.79 -8.38 -5.58
CA LYS A 155 14.66 -8.96 -6.62
C LYS A 155 15.88 -8.09 -6.91
N ASN A 156 15.71 -6.78 -7.00
CA ASN A 156 16.83 -5.87 -7.25
C ASN A 156 17.84 -5.85 -6.09
N LEU A 157 17.36 -5.88 -4.84
CA LEU A 157 18.23 -6.00 -3.68
C LEU A 157 18.96 -7.35 -3.69
N SER A 158 18.25 -8.44 -4.02
CA SER A 158 18.83 -9.78 -4.06
C SER A 158 19.83 -9.98 -5.20
N ASN A 159 19.55 -9.44 -6.38
CA ASN A 159 20.47 -9.46 -7.54
C ASN A 159 21.76 -8.68 -7.28
N ARG A 160 21.76 -7.75 -6.32
CA ARG A 160 22.94 -7.02 -5.85
C ARG A 160 23.61 -7.68 -4.64
N ASN A 161 23.21 -8.90 -4.29
CA ASN A 161 23.68 -9.66 -3.14
C ASN A 161 23.49 -8.94 -1.79
N ILE A 162 22.51 -8.03 -1.69
CA ILE A 162 22.22 -7.32 -0.44
C ILE A 162 21.36 -8.18 0.48
N ILE A 163 20.44 -8.96 -0.10
CA ILE A 163 19.52 -9.84 0.62
C ILE A 163 19.36 -11.20 -0.09
N HIS A 164 18.92 -12.21 0.65
CA HIS A 164 18.27 -13.38 0.08
C HIS A 164 16.78 -13.33 0.43
N PHE A 165 15.88 -13.77 -0.47
CA PHE A 165 14.46 -13.84 -0.13
C PHE A 165 13.70 -14.94 -0.86
N GLN A 166 12.60 -15.39 -0.24
CA GLN A 166 11.61 -16.30 -0.80
C GLN A 166 10.23 -15.63 -0.79
N ASP A 167 9.47 -15.76 -1.89
CA ASP A 167 8.21 -15.04 -2.12
C ASP A 167 6.93 -15.87 -1.97
N ASN A 168 7.09 -17.17 -1.64
CA ASN A 168 6.02 -18.16 -1.57
C ASN A 168 6.20 -19.13 -0.39
N VAL A 169 6.60 -18.61 0.78
CA VAL A 169 6.75 -19.41 1.99
C VAL A 169 5.38 -19.68 2.61
N MET A 170 5.04 -20.95 2.80
CA MET A 170 3.74 -21.33 3.36
C MET A 170 3.65 -20.93 4.84
N THR A 171 2.58 -20.22 5.18
CA THR A 171 2.27 -19.70 6.52
C THR A 171 0.93 -20.26 6.94
N VAL A 172 0.84 -20.72 8.18
CA VAL A 172 -0.39 -21.26 8.78
C VAL A 172 -0.93 -20.29 9.81
N ALA A 173 -2.26 -20.19 9.89
CA ALA A 173 -2.98 -19.54 10.97
C ALA A 173 -3.51 -20.64 11.89
N GLU A 174 -2.71 -20.95 12.91
CA GLU A 174 -3.04 -21.94 13.93
C GLU A 174 -3.91 -21.28 15.00
N ILE A 175 -4.99 -21.93 15.40
CA ILE A 175 -5.82 -21.45 16.51
C ILE A 175 -5.07 -21.69 17.82
N ILE A 176 -4.89 -20.66 18.63
CA ILE A 176 -4.36 -20.80 19.98
C ILE A 176 -5.53 -20.90 20.95
N HIS A 177 -5.55 -21.96 21.77
CA HIS A 177 -6.48 -22.09 22.89
C HIS A 177 -5.89 -21.41 24.14
N GLU A 178 -6.08 -20.09 24.29
CA GLU A 178 -5.68 -19.39 25.53
C GLU A 178 -6.83 -19.17 26.53
N ASN A 179 -8.08 -19.39 26.12
CA ASN A 179 -9.25 -18.98 26.91
C ASN A 179 -10.12 -20.15 27.36
N VAL A 180 -9.53 -21.25 27.83
CA VAL A 180 -10.28 -22.23 28.63
C VAL A 180 -9.84 -22.15 30.09
N ASN A 181 -10.80 -22.08 31.01
CA ASN A 181 -10.53 -22.23 32.44
C ASN A 181 -10.13 -23.70 32.74
N GLU A 182 -9.80 -23.99 33.99
CA GLU A 182 -9.38 -25.33 34.43
C GLU A 182 -10.42 -26.44 34.14
N ASN A 183 -11.68 -26.08 33.87
CA ASN A 183 -12.77 -26.99 33.54
C ASN A 183 -13.03 -27.10 32.02
N GLY A 184 -12.28 -26.39 31.18
CA GLY A 184 -12.47 -26.38 29.72
C GLY A 184 -13.46 -25.33 29.20
N ASP A 185 -14.02 -24.47 30.08
CA ASP A 185 -14.99 -23.45 29.69
C ASP A 185 -14.33 -22.13 29.30
N VAL A 186 -15.01 -21.33 28.47
CA VAL A 186 -14.51 -20.02 28.01
C VAL A 186 -14.18 -19.08 29.19
N LYS A 187 -12.93 -18.61 29.26
CA LYS A 187 -12.47 -17.66 30.29
C LYS A 187 -13.08 -16.26 30.08
N ILE A 188 -13.83 -15.77 31.07
CA ILE A 188 -14.46 -14.44 31.04
C ILE A 188 -13.47 -13.38 31.54
N HIS A 189 -13.28 -12.30 30.78
CA HIS A 189 -12.52 -11.13 31.25
C HIS A 189 -13.43 -10.10 31.93
N VAL A 190 -13.09 -9.76 33.17
CA VAL A 190 -13.75 -8.73 33.98
C VAL A 190 -12.73 -7.62 34.23
N SER A 191 -13.01 -6.40 33.74
CA SER A 191 -12.26 -5.20 34.09
C SER A 191 -13.13 -4.24 34.91
N VAL A 192 -12.49 -3.37 35.69
CA VAL A 192 -13.15 -2.25 36.37
C VAL A 192 -12.77 -0.98 35.61
N GLU A 193 -13.75 -0.34 34.99
CA GLU A 193 -13.58 0.93 34.27
C GLU A 193 -14.29 2.04 35.05
N LYS A 194 -13.69 3.23 35.14
CA LYS A 194 -14.36 4.41 35.70
C LYS A 194 -15.10 5.14 34.59
N ASP A 195 -16.37 5.45 34.81
CA ASP A 195 -17.15 6.22 33.84
C ASP A 195 -16.76 7.71 33.84
N SER A 196 -17.42 8.49 32.99
CA SER A 196 -17.19 9.93 32.84
C SER A 196 -17.49 10.75 34.12
N TYR A 197 -18.07 10.14 35.15
CA TYR A 197 -18.39 10.75 36.44
C TYR A 197 -17.52 10.21 37.58
N GLY A 198 -16.61 9.26 37.28
CA GLY A 198 -15.65 8.70 38.24
C GLY A 198 -16.13 7.42 38.94
N ASP A 199 -17.32 6.92 38.62
CA ASP A 199 -17.89 5.73 39.23
C ASP A 199 -17.28 4.45 38.63
N GLU A 200 -16.91 3.51 39.49
CA GLU A 200 -16.34 2.22 39.08
C GLU A 200 -17.42 1.26 38.59
N ARG A 201 -17.35 0.90 37.30
CA ARG A 201 -18.22 -0.09 36.67
C ARG A 201 -17.44 -1.34 36.31
N LYS A 202 -17.97 -2.51 36.72
CA LYS A 202 -17.50 -3.80 36.22
C LYS A 202 -17.95 -3.98 34.77
N VAL A 203 -16.99 -4.10 33.86
CA VAL A 203 -17.22 -4.38 32.45
C VAL A 203 -16.84 -5.82 32.19
N ILE A 204 -17.86 -6.65 31.92
CA ILE A 204 -17.69 -8.05 31.55
C ILE A 204 -17.58 -8.11 30.03
N ARG A 205 -16.43 -8.53 29.52
CA ARG A 205 -16.19 -8.70 28.09
C ARG A 205 -16.01 -10.18 27.76
N THR A 206 -16.99 -10.75 27.08
CA THR A 206 -16.86 -12.05 26.40
C THR A 206 -16.29 -11.80 25.00
N HIS A 207 -14.99 -11.63 24.87
CA HIS A 207 -14.35 -11.55 23.55
C HIS A 207 -13.86 -12.93 23.15
N ASN A 208 -14.73 -13.71 22.50
CA ASN A 208 -14.31 -14.87 21.70
C ASN A 208 -13.71 -14.36 20.37
N GLN A 209 -12.63 -13.58 20.43
CA GLN A 209 -11.79 -13.42 19.24
C GLN A 209 -10.91 -14.66 19.18
N THR A 210 -11.14 -15.51 18.17
CA THR A 210 -10.21 -16.61 17.86
C THR A 210 -8.82 -16.02 17.71
N LEU A 211 -7.91 -16.40 18.61
CA LEU A 211 -6.51 -15.98 18.56
C LEU A 211 -5.78 -16.87 17.57
N TYR A 212 -5.11 -16.25 16.61
CA TYR A 212 -4.32 -16.95 15.61
C TYR A 212 -2.84 -16.77 15.87
N ASN A 213 -2.10 -17.87 15.97
CA ASN A 213 -0.66 -17.88 15.79
C ASN A 213 -0.35 -17.93 14.30
N HIS A 214 0.25 -16.87 13.77
CA HIS A 214 0.68 -16.83 12.37
C HIS A 214 2.15 -17.21 12.28
N ARG A 215 2.45 -18.42 11.78
CA ARG A 215 3.83 -18.93 11.71
C ARG A 215 4.14 -19.65 10.41
N LYS A 216 5.43 -19.83 10.13
CA LYS A 216 5.91 -20.68 9.03
C LYS A 216 5.39 -22.10 9.21
N ALA A 217 4.91 -22.69 8.14
CA ALA A 217 4.48 -24.08 8.12
C ALA A 217 5.69 -25.01 8.26
N THR A 218 5.55 -26.09 9.02
CA THR A 218 6.55 -27.15 9.07
C THR A 218 6.62 -27.90 7.74
N LYS A 219 7.69 -28.66 7.50
CA LYS A 219 7.83 -29.45 6.27
C LYS A 219 6.70 -30.48 6.14
N GLU A 220 6.29 -31.04 7.26
CA GLU A 220 5.20 -32.01 7.41
C GLU A 220 3.86 -31.36 7.09
N GLU A 221 3.58 -30.19 7.68
CA GLU A 221 2.37 -29.40 7.39
C GLU A 221 2.28 -29.03 5.91
N VAL A 222 3.38 -28.58 5.29
CA VAL A 222 3.41 -28.26 3.85
C VAL A 222 3.04 -29.47 3.00
N LYS A 223 3.60 -30.65 3.31
CA LYS A 223 3.30 -31.89 2.58
C LYS A 223 1.82 -32.27 2.75
N GLU A 224 1.30 -32.22 3.97
CA GLU A 224 -0.07 -32.63 4.25
C GLU A 224 -1.10 -31.62 3.71
N ILE A 225 -0.85 -30.32 3.80
CA ILE A 225 -1.68 -29.27 3.18
C ILE A 225 -1.80 -29.53 1.67
N LYS A 226 -0.69 -29.82 1.00
CA LYS A 226 -0.71 -30.16 -0.43
C LYS A 226 -1.48 -31.45 -0.71
N ARG A 227 -1.30 -32.49 0.11
CA ARG A 227 -1.99 -33.77 -0.03
C ARG A 227 -3.51 -33.62 0.14
N ILE A 228 -3.96 -32.98 1.21
CA ILE A 228 -5.38 -32.70 1.47
C ILE A 228 -5.96 -31.85 0.33
N SER A 229 -5.29 -30.77 -0.05
CA SER A 229 -5.73 -29.90 -1.15
C SER A 229 -5.90 -30.68 -2.46
N TYR A 230 -4.93 -31.54 -2.80
CA TYR A 230 -4.99 -32.35 -4.00
C TYR A 230 -6.15 -33.35 -3.97
N ARG A 231 -6.33 -34.06 -2.85
CA ARG A 231 -7.39 -35.05 -2.68
C ARG A 231 -8.77 -34.41 -2.76
N VAL A 232 -8.98 -33.29 -2.07
CA VAL A 232 -10.27 -32.56 -2.13
C VAL A 232 -10.57 -32.07 -3.55
N LEU A 233 -9.57 -31.59 -4.30
CA LEU A 233 -9.77 -31.23 -5.71
C LEU A 233 -10.14 -32.45 -6.57
N GLU A 234 -9.52 -33.60 -6.33
CA GLU A 234 -9.84 -34.84 -7.04
C GLU A 234 -11.28 -35.30 -6.75
N GLU A 235 -11.69 -35.30 -5.48
CA GLU A 235 -13.06 -35.62 -5.04
C GLU A 235 -14.11 -34.68 -5.67
N LEU A 236 -13.74 -33.41 -5.91
CA LEU A 236 -14.62 -32.43 -6.55
C LEU A 236 -14.57 -32.46 -8.09
N GLY A 237 -13.74 -33.32 -8.70
CA GLY A 237 -13.61 -33.43 -10.16
C GLY A 237 -12.69 -32.39 -10.82
N PHE A 238 -11.86 -31.69 -10.04
CA PHE A 238 -10.95 -30.63 -10.49
C PHE A 238 -9.47 -31.00 -10.30
N LYS A 239 -9.14 -32.28 -10.47
CA LYS A 239 -7.78 -32.83 -10.33
C LYS A 239 -6.76 -31.99 -11.11
N GLY A 240 -5.67 -31.61 -10.45
CA GLY A 240 -4.57 -30.83 -11.05
C GLY A 240 -4.88 -29.37 -11.37
N LYS A 241 -6.08 -28.86 -11.04
CA LYS A 241 -6.42 -27.44 -11.22
C LYS A 241 -5.87 -26.60 -10.06
N ASN A 242 -5.58 -25.34 -10.34
CA ASN A 242 -5.21 -24.37 -9.31
C ASN A 242 -6.49 -23.90 -8.57
N PRO A 243 -6.61 -24.06 -7.24
CA PRO A 243 -7.79 -23.63 -6.50
C PRO A 243 -8.17 -22.16 -6.74
N ASN A 244 -7.18 -21.29 -6.95
CA ASN A 244 -7.44 -19.86 -7.17
C ASN A 244 -8.16 -19.58 -8.49
N THR A 245 -8.04 -20.45 -9.51
CA THR A 245 -8.81 -20.29 -10.75
C THR A 245 -10.27 -20.69 -10.56
N LEU A 246 -10.55 -21.63 -9.65
CA LEU A 246 -11.90 -22.04 -9.28
C LEU A 246 -12.66 -20.91 -8.59
N ARG A 247 -11.98 -20.09 -7.79
CA ARG A 247 -12.60 -18.95 -7.10
C ARG A 247 -13.38 -18.01 -8.03
N PHE A 248 -12.93 -17.88 -9.28
CA PHE A 248 -13.57 -17.03 -10.28
C PHE A 248 -14.44 -17.82 -11.26
N SER A 249 -13.98 -19.01 -11.69
CA SER A 249 -14.70 -19.81 -12.69
C SER A 249 -15.84 -20.64 -12.11
N HIS A 250 -15.71 -21.11 -10.86
CA HIS A 250 -16.66 -21.98 -10.18
C HIS A 250 -16.75 -21.61 -8.68
N PRO A 251 -17.32 -20.43 -8.33
CA PRO A 251 -17.27 -19.90 -6.96
C PRO A 251 -17.86 -20.85 -5.90
N GLU A 252 -18.94 -21.55 -6.22
CA GLU A 252 -19.57 -22.51 -5.29
C GLU A 252 -18.70 -23.76 -5.06
N VAL A 253 -18.02 -24.24 -6.10
CA VAL A 253 -17.04 -25.33 -5.97
C VAL A 253 -15.87 -24.87 -5.10
N TYR A 254 -15.37 -23.65 -5.30
CA TYR A 254 -14.29 -23.10 -4.49
C TYR A 254 -14.68 -22.98 -3.01
N LYS A 255 -15.90 -22.53 -2.69
CA LYS A 255 -16.39 -22.49 -1.30
C LYS A 255 -16.40 -23.89 -0.67
N LYS A 256 -16.87 -24.90 -1.41
CA LYS A 256 -16.87 -26.29 -0.95
C LYS A 256 -15.45 -26.83 -0.74
N TYR A 257 -14.56 -26.58 -1.69
CA TYR A 257 -13.12 -26.90 -1.58
C TYR A 257 -12.51 -26.26 -0.33
N ASP A 258 -12.69 -24.95 -0.13
CA ASP A 258 -12.13 -24.20 0.99
C ASP A 258 -12.64 -24.76 2.32
N SER A 259 -13.94 -25.01 2.44
CA SER A 259 -14.55 -25.57 3.65
C SER A 259 -14.04 -26.97 3.99
N LEU A 260 -13.86 -27.85 3.00
CA LEU A 260 -13.37 -29.22 3.21
C LEU A 260 -11.90 -29.22 3.65
N VAL A 261 -11.05 -28.46 2.94
CA VAL A 261 -9.63 -28.36 3.29
C VAL A 261 -9.44 -27.79 4.70
N LYS A 262 -10.15 -26.71 5.04
CA LYS A 262 -10.08 -26.09 6.37
C LYS A 262 -10.54 -27.03 7.48
N SER A 263 -11.65 -27.74 7.28
CA SER A 263 -12.17 -28.64 8.32
C SER A 263 -11.21 -29.79 8.63
N GLU A 264 -10.53 -30.34 7.63
CA GLU A 264 -9.52 -31.37 7.85
C GLU A 264 -8.23 -30.85 8.48
N LEU A 265 -7.75 -29.68 8.05
CA LEU A 265 -6.56 -29.05 8.63
C LEU A 265 -6.80 -28.66 10.09
N LEU A 266 -7.98 -28.14 10.39
CA LEU A 266 -8.37 -27.78 11.75
C LEU A 266 -8.41 -29.03 12.64
N LYS A 267 -9.04 -30.11 12.17
CA LYS A 267 -9.14 -31.37 12.93
C LYS A 267 -7.77 -32.02 13.22
N LYS A 268 -6.84 -31.95 12.28
CA LYS A 268 -5.53 -32.64 12.40
C LYS A 268 -4.44 -31.79 13.04
N TYR A 269 -4.43 -30.49 12.80
CA TYR A 269 -3.31 -29.59 13.13
C TYR A 269 -3.73 -28.29 13.82
N ASN A 270 -5.02 -28.12 14.11
CA ASN A 270 -5.58 -26.86 14.61
C ASN A 270 -5.33 -25.64 13.69
N ILE A 271 -5.15 -25.90 12.39
CA ILE A 271 -4.91 -24.87 11.38
C ILE A 271 -6.26 -24.49 10.75
N ASP A 272 -6.67 -23.24 10.93
CA ASP A 272 -7.90 -22.72 10.31
C ASP A 272 -7.70 -22.39 8.83
N PHE A 273 -6.58 -21.74 8.49
CA PHE A 273 -6.24 -21.44 7.10
C PHE A 273 -4.73 -21.28 6.91
N PHE A 274 -4.32 -21.26 5.64
CA PHE A 274 -2.94 -21.04 5.25
C PHE A 274 -2.85 -20.04 4.09
N TYR A 275 -1.69 -19.40 3.96
CA TYR A 275 -1.38 -18.42 2.92
C TYR A 275 0.13 -18.36 2.66
N THR A 276 0.55 -17.53 1.72
CA THR A 276 1.98 -17.32 1.40
C THR A 276 2.52 -16.03 1.99
N SER A 277 3.73 -16.08 2.53
CA SER A 277 4.49 -14.94 3.05
C SER A 277 5.83 -14.77 2.35
N TYR A 278 6.45 -13.62 2.59
CA TYR A 278 7.86 -13.39 2.31
C TYR A 278 8.69 -13.86 3.51
N GLU A 279 9.84 -14.44 3.19
CA GLU A 279 10.94 -14.69 4.13
C GLU A 279 12.18 -14.02 3.52
N ILE A 280 12.77 -13.09 4.26
CA ILE A 280 13.89 -12.25 3.80
C ILE A 280 15.02 -12.40 4.81
N TRP A 281 16.20 -12.76 4.32
CA TRP A 281 17.43 -12.85 5.10
C TRP A 281 18.41 -11.77 4.65
N PHE A 282 19.08 -11.16 5.60
CA PHE A 282 20.01 -10.06 5.38
C PHE A 282 21.03 -10.02 6.52
N ASN A 283 22.23 -9.49 6.25
CA ASN A 283 23.23 -9.27 7.28
C ASN A 283 23.23 -7.80 7.69
N GLU A 284 23.35 -7.51 8.99
CA GLU A 284 23.27 -6.15 9.53
C GLU A 284 24.38 -5.25 8.96
N ASP A 285 25.61 -5.74 8.89
CA ASP A 285 26.79 -5.06 8.34
C ASP A 285 26.60 -4.66 6.86
N ILE A 286 26.09 -5.57 6.02
CA ILE A 286 25.83 -5.28 4.61
C ILE A 286 24.74 -4.20 4.47
N ILE A 287 23.71 -4.24 5.31
CA ILE A 287 22.64 -3.23 5.26
C ILE A 287 23.17 -1.86 5.68
N GLU A 288 23.96 -1.78 6.74
CA GLU A 288 24.61 -0.55 7.21
C GLU A 288 25.53 0.04 6.14
N ASP A 289 26.38 -0.78 5.53
CA ASP A 289 27.29 -0.37 4.45
C ASP A 289 26.52 0.18 3.24
N VAL A 290 25.46 -0.52 2.80
CA VAL A 290 24.63 -0.06 1.67
C VAL A 290 23.92 1.27 1.98
N ILE A 291 23.44 1.44 3.22
CA ILE A 291 22.77 2.68 3.67
C ILE A 291 23.77 3.83 3.66
N LYS A 292 24.98 3.59 4.16
CA LYS A 292 26.08 4.56 4.19
C LYS A 292 26.55 4.95 2.80
N ASP A 293 26.72 3.98 1.91
CA ASP A 293 27.12 4.21 0.50
C ASP A 293 26.07 5.01 -0.28
N ARG A 294 24.78 4.81 0.04
CA ARG A 294 23.70 5.64 -0.53
C ARG A 294 23.66 7.05 0.06
N GLY A 295 24.44 7.33 1.11
CA GLY A 295 24.39 8.59 1.85
C GLY A 295 23.00 8.87 2.44
N TYR A 296 22.26 7.82 2.76
CA TYR A 296 20.83 7.89 3.04
C TYR A 296 20.47 7.18 4.34
N GLU A 297 20.80 7.80 5.48
CA GLU A 297 20.26 7.36 6.77
C GLU A 297 18.87 7.97 6.95
N LEU A 298 17.85 7.12 7.09
CA LEU A 298 16.48 7.57 7.21
C LEU A 298 16.18 8.12 8.61
N THR A 299 16.38 9.43 8.77
CA THR A 299 15.75 10.15 9.88
C THR A 299 14.24 9.96 9.85
N LYS A 300 13.57 10.21 10.98
CA LYS A 300 12.10 10.14 11.05
C LYS A 300 11.44 11.01 9.97
N ASP A 301 11.99 12.18 9.71
CA ASP A 301 11.46 13.15 8.74
C ASP A 301 11.73 12.70 7.31
N ASP A 302 12.95 12.23 7.01
CA ASP A 302 13.26 11.70 5.68
C ASP A 302 12.39 10.48 5.35
N ARG A 303 12.03 9.68 6.36
CA ARG A 303 11.15 8.51 6.19
C ARG A 303 9.73 8.96 5.83
N GLU A 304 9.23 10.02 6.47
CA GLU A 304 7.93 10.59 6.14
C GLU A 304 7.92 11.16 4.72
N ILE A 305 8.98 11.88 4.32
CA ILE A 305 9.13 12.41 2.96
C ILE A 305 9.14 11.27 1.94
N THR A 306 9.92 10.22 2.16
CA THR A 306 10.00 9.07 1.24
C THR A 306 8.70 8.30 1.16
N ASN A 307 7.99 8.11 2.28
CA ASN A 307 6.65 7.53 2.25
C ASN A 307 5.67 8.40 1.45
N LYS A 308 5.73 9.73 1.59
CA LYS A 308 4.89 10.65 0.82
C LYS A 308 5.18 10.55 -0.68
N LEU A 309 6.45 10.63 -1.08
CA LEU A 309 6.88 10.48 -2.48
C LEU A 309 6.49 9.11 -3.06
N LEU A 310 6.61 8.06 -2.26
CA LEU A 310 6.21 6.71 -2.66
C LEU A 310 4.70 6.66 -2.87
N ASN A 311 3.90 7.21 -1.95
CA ASN A 311 2.45 7.21 -2.02
C ASN A 311 1.93 8.03 -3.21
N GLU A 312 2.50 9.20 -3.47
CA GLU A 312 2.20 10.01 -4.66
C GLU A 312 2.49 9.20 -5.94
N SER A 313 3.62 8.50 -5.97
CA SER A 313 4.00 7.63 -7.09
C SER A 313 3.08 6.41 -7.24
N VAL A 314 2.65 5.78 -6.14
CA VAL A 314 1.66 4.69 -6.14
C VAL A 314 0.36 5.19 -6.78
N ILE A 315 -0.19 6.31 -6.30
CA ILE A 315 -1.45 6.88 -6.78
C ILE A 315 -1.34 7.23 -8.26
N GLY A 316 -0.25 7.90 -8.65
CA GLY A 316 0.03 8.24 -10.04
C GLY A 316 0.03 7.01 -10.96
N ASN A 317 0.65 5.92 -10.52
CA ASN A 317 0.68 4.65 -11.26
C ASN A 317 -0.70 3.98 -11.35
N ILE A 318 -1.48 3.95 -10.26
CA ILE A 318 -2.84 3.42 -10.26
C ILE A 318 -3.70 4.16 -11.30
N ASN A 319 -3.68 5.49 -11.25
CA ASN A 319 -4.49 6.34 -12.11
C ASN A 319 -4.04 6.27 -13.57
N LYS A 320 -2.73 6.29 -13.84
CA LYS A 320 -2.18 6.12 -15.19
C LYS A 320 -2.60 4.77 -15.78
N ASN A 321 -2.56 3.70 -14.99
CA ASN A 321 -2.96 2.37 -15.44
C ASN A 321 -4.47 2.28 -15.67
N ALA A 322 -5.29 2.93 -14.85
CA ALA A 322 -6.74 3.02 -15.05
C ALA A 322 -7.09 3.75 -16.35
N ILE A 323 -6.47 4.91 -16.63
CA ILE A 323 -6.65 5.65 -17.88
C ILE A 323 -6.30 4.80 -19.10
N LYS A 324 -5.16 4.07 -19.05
CA LYS A 324 -4.77 3.17 -20.14
C LYS A 324 -5.82 2.08 -20.39
N ARG A 325 -6.34 1.44 -19.33
CA ARG A 325 -7.39 0.41 -19.44
C ARG A 325 -8.69 0.98 -20.00
N HIS A 326 -9.11 2.15 -19.51
CA HIS A 326 -10.30 2.84 -19.99
C HIS A 326 -10.20 3.18 -21.47
N ASN A 327 -9.09 3.79 -21.89
CA ASN A 327 -8.85 4.13 -23.30
C ASN A 327 -8.82 2.89 -24.20
N LYS A 328 -8.24 1.79 -23.73
CA LYS A 328 -8.25 0.51 -24.44
C LYS A 328 -9.67 -0.04 -24.58
N ALA A 329 -10.43 -0.08 -23.49
CA ALA A 329 -11.81 -0.55 -23.49
C ALA A 329 -12.72 0.30 -24.41
N ARG A 330 -12.58 1.63 -24.41
CA ARG A 330 -13.33 2.51 -25.33
C ARG A 330 -12.99 2.27 -26.79
N LYS A 331 -11.74 1.95 -27.11
CA LYS A 331 -11.35 1.57 -28.48
C LYS A 331 -11.99 0.25 -28.90
N GLU A 332 -12.01 -0.74 -28.01
CA GLU A 332 -12.64 -2.04 -28.26
C GLU A 332 -14.15 -1.91 -28.47
N VAL A 333 -14.84 -1.11 -27.65
CA VAL A 333 -16.29 -0.84 -27.81
C VAL A 333 -16.59 -0.13 -29.12
N LYS A 334 -15.77 0.84 -29.54
CA LYS A 334 -15.95 1.58 -30.80
C LYS A 334 -15.60 0.77 -32.05
N GLY A 335 -14.75 -0.26 -31.93
CA GLY A 335 -14.24 -1.06 -33.05
C GLY A 335 -15.03 -2.33 -33.38
N GLY A 336 -16.01 -2.71 -32.55
CA GLY A 336 -16.88 -3.88 -32.77
C GLY A 336 -18.28 -3.52 -33.27
N PHE A 337 -19.04 -4.52 -33.76
CA PHE A 337 -20.47 -4.43 -34.14
C PHE A 337 -21.38 -4.18 -32.91
N GLY A 338 -21.11 -3.12 -32.13
CA GLY A 338 -21.78 -2.82 -30.85
C GLY A 338 -21.31 -3.71 -29.69
N ASN A 339 -22.06 -3.71 -28.58
CA ASN A 339 -21.73 -4.46 -27.36
C ASN A 339 -21.83 -6.00 -27.50
N LYS A 340 -22.27 -6.53 -28.65
CA LYS A 340 -22.44 -7.97 -28.85
C LYS A 340 -21.08 -8.68 -28.83
N GLY A 341 -20.87 -9.52 -27.82
CA GLY A 341 -19.65 -10.34 -27.66
C GLY A 341 -18.54 -9.71 -26.80
N LEU A 342 -18.75 -8.49 -26.27
CA LEU A 342 -17.80 -7.90 -25.32
C LEU A 342 -18.02 -8.45 -23.91
N SER A 343 -16.93 -8.70 -23.20
CA SER A 343 -17.03 -9.09 -21.78
C SER A 343 -17.54 -7.93 -20.92
N ASP A 344 -18.25 -8.25 -19.82
CA ASP A 344 -18.72 -7.26 -18.85
C ASP A 344 -17.60 -6.36 -18.33
N LYS A 345 -16.37 -6.91 -18.17
CA LYS A 345 -15.18 -6.14 -17.78
C LYS A 345 -14.84 -5.04 -18.79
N VAL A 346 -14.99 -5.30 -20.08
CA VAL A 346 -14.71 -4.30 -21.14
C VAL A 346 -15.77 -3.20 -21.11
N ILE A 347 -17.04 -3.59 -21.01
CA ILE A 347 -18.17 -2.64 -20.94
C ILE A 347 -18.01 -1.73 -19.71
N MET A 348 -17.81 -2.31 -18.52
CA MET A 348 -17.58 -1.57 -17.27
C MET A 348 -16.36 -0.64 -17.37
N ARG A 349 -15.23 -1.09 -17.92
CA ARG A 349 -14.03 -0.23 -18.07
C ARG A 349 -14.22 0.90 -19.07
N SER A 350 -15.18 0.79 -19.99
CA SER A 350 -15.48 1.81 -20.99
C SER A 350 -16.38 2.93 -20.47
N SER A 351 -17.00 2.76 -19.29
CA SER A 351 -17.89 3.76 -18.68
C SER A 351 -17.16 5.08 -18.43
N GLU A 352 -17.89 6.20 -18.55
CA GLU A 352 -17.30 7.54 -18.44
C GLU A 352 -16.77 7.84 -17.04
N ASP A 353 -17.41 7.27 -16.01
CA ASP A 353 -17.06 7.43 -14.61
C ASP A 353 -15.92 6.51 -14.13
N TYR A 354 -15.54 5.49 -14.90
CA TYR A 354 -14.55 4.47 -14.47
C TYR A 354 -13.25 5.07 -13.91
N VAL A 355 -12.69 6.06 -14.61
CA VAL A 355 -11.43 6.71 -14.20
C VAL A 355 -11.63 7.50 -12.91
N GLU A 356 -12.76 8.17 -12.76
CA GLU A 356 -13.08 8.96 -11.58
C GLU A 356 -13.34 8.07 -10.35
N CYS A 357 -14.06 6.97 -10.52
CA CYS A 357 -14.22 5.94 -9.50
C CYS A 357 -12.86 5.38 -9.05
N TYR A 358 -11.96 5.11 -9.99
CA TYR A 358 -10.60 4.65 -9.68
C TYR A 358 -9.79 5.67 -8.87
N LYS A 359 -9.89 6.96 -9.21
CA LYS A 359 -9.22 8.04 -8.45
C LYS A 359 -9.74 8.11 -7.02
N LYS A 360 -11.07 8.16 -6.84
CA LYS A 360 -11.73 8.17 -5.52
C LYS A 360 -11.28 6.98 -4.66
N LEU A 361 -11.25 5.78 -5.25
CA LEU A 361 -10.77 4.59 -4.56
C LEU A 361 -9.28 4.70 -4.20
N SER A 362 -8.44 5.18 -5.11
CA SER A 362 -6.99 5.30 -4.89
C SER A 362 -6.64 6.20 -3.70
N GLU A 363 -7.35 7.32 -3.54
CA GLU A 363 -7.17 8.27 -2.44
C GLU A 363 -7.63 7.70 -1.09
N SER A 364 -8.65 6.85 -1.10
CA SER A 364 -9.17 6.20 0.12
C SER A 364 -8.30 5.04 0.61
N VAL A 365 -7.44 4.52 -0.27
CA VAL A 365 -6.75 3.24 -0.12
C VAL A 365 -5.26 3.43 0.20
N VAL A 366 -4.62 4.39 -0.45
CA VAL A 366 -3.22 4.74 -0.22
C VAL A 366 -3.12 5.64 1.00
N CYS A 367 -2.05 5.49 1.79
CA CYS A 367 -1.83 6.21 3.03
C CYS A 367 -1.47 7.69 2.76
N ILE A 368 -2.40 8.47 2.23
CA ILE A 368 -2.28 9.93 2.20
C ILE A 368 -2.63 10.41 3.60
N ASN A 369 -1.68 11.08 4.24
CA ASN A 369 -1.87 11.71 5.55
C ASN A 369 -3.26 12.34 5.67
N ARG A 370 -4.15 11.69 6.44
CA ARG A 370 -5.21 12.39 7.15
C ARG A 370 -4.91 12.18 8.62
N LYS A 371 -4.41 13.25 9.24
CA LYS A 371 -4.58 13.49 10.67
C LYS A 371 -6.05 13.19 10.98
N TYR A 372 -6.28 12.14 11.77
CA TYR A 372 -7.41 12.08 12.67
C TYR A 372 -6.83 11.83 14.04
#